data_AF-A0A978U0H3-F1
#
_entry.id   AF-A0A978U0H3-F1
#
_cell.length_a   1.000
_cell.length_b   1.000
_cell.length_c   1.000
_cell.angle_alpha   90.00
_cell.angle_beta   90.00
_cell.angle_gamma   90.00
#
_symmetry.space_group_name_H-M   'P 1'
#
loop_
_entity.id
_entity.type
_entity.pdbx_description
1 polymer ?
#
loop_
_entity_poly.entity_id
_entity_poly.type
_entity_poly.pdbx_seq_one_letter_code
_entity_poly.pdbx_strand_id
1 'polypeptide(L)'
;MTSTTMLSGHVAATLERAQASPGDYLIAAQDTTYYNYSGHGQMRGLGTIQGDVRGVMQHNVLLLNESGLPLGILDQQYWTRQGAKDWPTDEKESQKWLNGLSAINRQASGTNKHWVSVSDRESDIFCFFKAAREPNVDLLVRVCQPRRVEVLPVGVVCSLPSIVSHLNEYGIYRVRIARRHREVELTLSLRAAAVNIYPDKDLSAAKHKTLGLSLVVATEVACIDVKTQADCFEANEAVTWFLLTSLPISTTDEVQRIVHFYSLRWRIERLHFTLKSGALNVERLQFDDIHTLTNALAFYSVVAWQLLALTYALRDDPEQAAEALFEPTKIWVLQQVSGQPIHSVRDAALALARLVGFAPSKKQPLPGVKVLVTAIERFFFIKWELTPVQNPYKISPGRGAGGEGLWDVPRFSKIARSYLLHIGNLDWKQINPDIFGSMIQAIAEDGERGALGMHYTSVPNILKVLNPLFLDDLRAQLAAAGDNPRKLLNLRQRLARIRVFDPACGSGNFLVIAYKEMRAIEAEINRRRGEADRRSEIPLTNFRGIEIRHFACEIARLALIIAEYQCDVLYRGQRLALAEFLPLKNENWITCGNALRLDWL
;
A
#
# COMPACT_ATOMS: atom_id res chain seq x y z
N MET A 1 -1.73 13.16 12.86
CA MET A 1 -2.22 11.87 13.40
C MET A 1 -1.03 11.05 13.83
N THR A 2 -1.11 10.37 14.97
CA THR A 2 -0.06 9.43 15.41
C THR A 2 -0.30 8.06 14.77
N SER A 3 0.77 7.27 14.59
CA SER A 3 0.67 5.89 14.09
C SER A 3 -0.27 5.02 14.93
N THR A 4 -0.32 5.26 16.24
CA THR A 4 -1.24 4.58 17.18
C THR A 4 -2.71 4.89 16.88
N THR A 5 -3.02 6.14 16.54
CA THR A 5 -4.39 6.53 16.11
C THR A 5 -4.76 5.89 14.77
N MET A 6 -3.81 5.71 13.86
CA MET A 6 -4.08 5.06 12.56
C MET A 6 -4.39 3.58 12.70
N LEU A 7 -3.76 2.89 13.66
CA LEU A 7 -3.94 1.46 13.88
C LEU A 7 -5.16 1.13 14.74
N SER A 8 -5.72 2.07 15.51
CA SER A 8 -6.77 1.77 16.48
C SER A 8 -8.00 1.10 15.86
N GLY A 9 -8.42 1.53 14.67
CA GLY A 9 -9.52 0.91 13.93
C GLY A 9 -9.19 -0.52 13.48
N HIS A 10 -7.94 -0.77 13.05
CA HIS A 10 -7.47 -2.11 12.69
C HIS A 10 -7.38 -3.03 13.91
N VAL A 11 -6.89 -2.52 15.05
CA VAL A 11 -6.82 -3.26 16.31
C VAL A 11 -8.22 -3.66 16.75
N ALA A 12 -9.20 -2.75 16.75
CA ALA A 12 -10.59 -3.06 17.10
C ALA A 12 -11.15 -4.21 16.22
N ALA A 13 -11.00 -4.10 14.90
CA ALA A 13 -11.43 -5.15 13.97
C ALA A 13 -10.65 -6.47 14.15
N THR A 14 -9.40 -6.40 14.63
CA THR A 14 -8.59 -7.58 14.95
C THR A 14 -9.16 -8.32 16.16
N LEU A 15 -9.65 -7.60 17.17
CA LEU A 15 -10.28 -8.19 18.35
C LEU A 15 -11.61 -8.85 18.02
N GLU A 16 -12.42 -8.23 17.16
CA GLU A 16 -13.67 -8.82 16.65
C GLU A 16 -13.38 -10.16 15.95
N ARG A 17 -12.38 -10.19 15.06
CA ARG A 17 -11.93 -11.44 14.41
C ARG A 17 -11.39 -12.46 15.40
N ALA A 18 -10.68 -12.02 16.43
CA ALA A 18 -10.13 -12.89 17.46
C ALA A 18 -11.22 -13.55 18.33
N GLN A 19 -12.28 -12.80 18.65
CA GLN A 19 -13.45 -13.33 19.36
C GLN A 19 -14.23 -14.32 18.49
N ALA A 20 -14.41 -14.01 17.20
CA ALA A 20 -15.10 -14.87 16.25
C ALA A 20 -14.30 -16.13 15.85
N SER A 21 -12.98 -16.14 16.05
CA SER A 21 -12.13 -17.27 15.67
C SER A 21 -12.46 -18.52 16.49
N PRO A 22 -12.50 -19.71 15.87
CA PRO A 22 -12.55 -20.98 16.59
C PRO A 22 -11.25 -21.20 17.39
N GLY A 23 -11.33 -22.09 18.39
CA GLY A 23 -10.22 -22.41 19.30
C GLY A 23 -10.25 -21.59 20.59
N ASP A 24 -9.52 -22.03 21.61
CA ASP A 24 -9.43 -21.36 22.91
C ASP A 24 -8.23 -20.42 22.99
N TYR A 25 -7.23 -20.64 22.13
CA TYR A 25 -5.95 -19.92 22.15
C TYR A 25 -5.79 -18.93 20.99
N LEU A 26 -5.09 -17.84 21.30
CA LEU A 26 -4.64 -16.82 20.36
C LEU A 26 -3.14 -16.65 20.49
N ILE A 27 -2.43 -16.62 19.36
CA ILE A 27 -0.97 -16.57 19.33
C ILE A 27 -0.54 -15.16 18.95
N ALA A 28 0.07 -14.43 19.88
CA ALA A 28 0.62 -13.10 19.67
C ALA A 28 2.13 -13.20 19.40
N ALA A 29 2.51 -13.31 18.12
CA ALA A 29 3.90 -13.36 17.70
C ALA A 29 4.52 -11.95 17.75
N GLN A 30 5.67 -11.82 18.41
CA GLN A 30 6.44 -10.58 18.52
C GLN A 30 7.76 -10.69 17.77
N ASP A 31 8.12 -9.68 16.97
CA ASP A 31 9.39 -9.65 16.24
C ASP A 31 9.76 -8.24 15.74
N THR A 32 11.05 -8.03 15.49
CA THR A 32 11.62 -6.74 15.05
C THR A 32 12.06 -6.81 13.59
N THR A 33 11.80 -5.75 12.84
CA THR A 33 12.32 -5.57 11.48
C THR A 33 12.96 -4.20 11.30
N TYR A 34 13.88 -4.12 10.35
CA TYR A 34 14.70 -2.93 10.07
C TYR A 34 14.49 -2.50 8.63
N TYR A 35 14.27 -1.22 8.36
CA TYR A 35 14.09 -0.70 7.00
C TYR A 35 15.28 0.15 6.58
N ASN A 36 15.93 -0.24 5.48
CA ASN A 36 17.07 0.48 4.96
C ASN A 36 16.65 1.63 4.02
N TYR A 37 17.03 2.86 4.37
CA TYR A 37 16.81 4.07 3.57
C TYR A 37 18.10 4.83 3.26
N SER A 38 19.26 4.16 3.31
CA SER A 38 20.57 4.79 3.13
C SER A 38 20.73 5.52 1.79
N GLY A 39 20.00 5.11 0.75
CA GLY A 39 19.98 5.78 -0.56
C GLY A 39 19.21 7.10 -0.62
N HIS A 40 18.50 7.49 0.43
CA HIS A 40 17.63 8.66 0.45
C HIS A 40 18.29 9.83 1.19
N GLY A 41 19.27 10.47 0.56
CA GLY A 41 20.10 11.51 1.18
C GLY A 41 19.35 12.76 1.67
N GLN A 42 18.13 13.03 1.17
CA GLN A 42 17.31 14.16 1.61
C GLN A 42 16.44 13.86 2.85
N MET A 43 16.36 12.59 3.25
CA MET A 43 15.46 12.17 4.32
C MET A 43 15.97 12.58 5.70
N ARG A 44 15.16 13.35 6.42
CA ARG A 44 15.49 13.84 7.76
C ARG A 44 15.03 12.85 8.83
N GLY A 45 15.85 12.71 9.88
CA GLY A 45 15.49 11.98 11.10
C GLY A 45 15.77 10.49 11.10
N LEU A 46 16.38 9.92 10.05
CA LEU A 46 16.85 8.53 10.05
C LEU A 46 17.94 8.28 11.11
N GLY A 47 17.92 7.10 11.73
CA GLY A 47 18.98 6.65 12.63
C GLY A 47 19.88 5.60 12.00
N THR A 48 20.86 5.13 12.77
CA THR A 48 21.81 4.09 12.38
C THR A 48 21.25 2.71 12.69
N ILE A 49 21.15 1.82 11.70
CA ILE A 49 20.80 0.41 11.91
C ILE A 49 22.06 -0.36 12.29
N GLN A 50 23.05 -0.37 11.39
CA GLN A 50 24.33 -1.06 11.57
C GLN A 50 25.38 -0.46 10.63
N GLY A 51 26.57 -0.13 11.14
CA GLY A 51 27.62 0.52 10.35
C GLY A 51 27.11 1.83 9.74
N ASP A 52 27.31 2.02 8.44
CA ASP A 52 26.85 3.20 7.70
C ASP A 52 25.39 3.09 7.22
N VAL A 53 24.69 2.00 7.53
CA VAL A 53 23.30 1.79 7.10
C VAL A 53 22.36 2.65 7.94
N ARG A 54 21.66 3.57 7.28
CA ARG A 54 20.65 4.45 7.88
C ARG A 54 19.22 3.99 7.61
N GLY A 55 18.36 4.12 8.61
CA GLY A 55 16.99 3.63 8.52
C GLY A 55 16.14 3.84 9.77
N VAL A 56 15.09 3.03 9.87
CA VAL A 56 14.14 3.01 11.00
C VAL A 56 13.85 1.58 11.42
N MET A 57 13.64 1.37 12.72
CA MET A 57 13.31 0.07 13.30
C MET A 57 11.84 0.00 13.65
N GLN A 58 11.27 -1.20 13.50
CA GLN A 58 9.88 -1.47 13.80
C GLN A 58 9.75 -2.79 14.57
N HIS A 59 9.11 -2.74 15.72
CA HIS A 59 8.70 -3.94 16.47
C HIS A 59 7.20 -4.15 16.27
N ASN A 60 6.81 -5.37 15.94
CA ASN A 60 5.44 -5.73 15.61
C ASN A 60 4.92 -6.80 16.55
N VAL A 61 3.63 -6.72 16.88
CA VAL A 61 2.87 -7.80 17.52
C VAL A 61 1.76 -8.24 16.55
N LEU A 62 1.90 -9.44 15.99
CA LEU A 62 0.95 -10.05 15.05
C LEU A 62 0.12 -11.11 15.78
N LEU A 63 -1.21 -10.97 15.73
CA LEU A 63 -2.15 -11.93 16.30
C LEU A 63 -2.52 -12.99 15.27
N LEU A 64 -2.52 -14.25 15.70
CA LEU A 64 -2.90 -15.42 14.93
C LEU A 64 -3.91 -16.24 15.73
N ASN A 65 -4.72 -17.05 15.06
CA ASN A 65 -5.47 -18.13 15.70
C ASN A 65 -4.62 -19.41 15.84
N GLU A 66 -5.21 -20.48 16.39
CA GLU A 66 -4.55 -21.78 16.57
C GLU A 66 -4.10 -22.46 15.27
N SER A 67 -4.79 -22.23 14.14
CA SER A 67 -4.35 -22.77 12.84
C SER A 67 -3.19 -21.96 12.22
N GLY A 68 -2.92 -20.76 12.75
CA GLY A 68 -1.92 -19.84 12.24
C GLY A 68 -2.44 -18.89 11.15
N LEU A 69 -3.76 -18.72 11.05
CA LEU A 69 -4.41 -17.67 10.27
C LEU A 69 -4.11 -16.30 10.92
N PRO A 70 -3.55 -15.34 10.18
CA PRO A 70 -3.29 -14.00 10.70
C PRO A 70 -4.59 -13.21 10.92
N LEU A 71 -4.88 -12.86 12.17
CA LEU A 71 -6.07 -12.10 12.57
C LEU A 71 -5.86 -10.59 12.50
N GLY A 72 -4.63 -10.12 12.74
CA GLY A 72 -4.31 -8.70 12.64
C GLY A 72 -3.07 -8.28 13.42
N ILE A 73 -2.82 -6.98 13.44
CA ILE A 73 -1.65 -6.37 14.10
C ILE A 73 -2.19 -5.66 15.34
N LEU A 74 -1.60 -5.95 16.50
CA LEU A 74 -2.03 -5.42 17.79
C LEU A 74 -1.26 -4.19 18.23
N ASP A 75 0.04 -4.19 17.96
CA ASP A 75 0.94 -3.13 18.37
C ASP A 75 2.08 -2.97 17.37
N GLN A 76 2.51 -1.72 17.21
CA GLN A 76 3.65 -1.34 16.39
C GLN A 76 4.45 -0.23 17.06
N GLN A 77 5.72 -0.49 17.30
CA GLN A 77 6.66 0.46 17.88
C GLN A 77 7.68 0.86 16.83
N TYR A 78 7.98 2.16 16.74
CA TYR A 78 8.95 2.71 15.78
C TYR A 78 9.99 3.55 16.51
N TRP A 79 11.27 3.32 16.22
CA TRP A 79 12.36 4.10 16.78
C TRP A 79 13.58 4.17 15.85
N THR A 80 14.50 5.06 16.20
CA THR A 80 15.82 5.23 15.59
C THR A 80 16.92 5.08 16.63
N ARG A 81 18.17 4.90 16.17
CA ARG A 81 19.37 5.10 16.98
C ARG A 81 20.08 6.35 16.48
N GLN A 82 20.34 7.34 17.33
CA GLN A 82 20.99 8.60 16.95
C GLN A 82 20.24 9.38 15.83
N GLY A 83 18.91 9.26 15.81
CA GLY A 83 17.99 9.89 14.87
C GLY A 83 16.92 10.73 15.56
N ALA A 84 15.85 11.07 14.84
CA ALA A 84 14.81 11.98 15.35
C ALA A 84 13.77 11.31 16.26
N LYS A 85 13.74 9.97 16.32
CA LYS A 85 12.79 9.20 17.13
C LYS A 85 13.55 8.18 17.99
N ASP A 86 14.54 8.67 18.70
CA ASP A 86 15.42 7.82 19.49
C ASP A 86 14.69 7.17 20.66
N TRP A 87 15.13 5.95 20.97
CA TRP A 87 14.69 5.26 22.18
C TRP A 87 15.08 6.11 23.40
N PRO A 88 14.23 6.21 24.44
CA PRO A 88 14.58 6.94 25.66
C PRO A 88 15.95 6.51 26.20
N THR A 89 16.83 7.47 26.48
CA THR A 89 18.23 7.21 26.86
C THR A 89 18.36 6.37 28.15
N ASP A 90 17.37 6.48 29.04
CA ASP A 90 17.31 5.74 30.31
C ASP A 90 16.77 4.31 30.15
N GLU A 91 16.31 3.93 28.95
CA GLU A 91 15.75 2.63 28.65
C GLU A 91 16.60 1.84 27.65
N LYS A 92 16.63 0.52 27.83
CA LYS A 92 17.27 -0.38 26.86
C LYS A 92 16.28 -0.73 25.75
N GLU A 93 16.76 -0.88 24.52
CA GLU A 93 15.91 -1.34 23.39
C GLU A 93 15.22 -2.69 23.65
N SER A 94 15.75 -3.51 24.56
CA SER A 94 15.11 -4.74 25.03
C SER A 94 13.72 -4.50 25.66
N GLN A 95 13.41 -3.27 26.06
CA GLN A 95 12.10 -2.86 26.57
C GLN A 95 10.98 -3.01 25.52
N LYS A 96 11.32 -3.07 24.21
CA LYS A 96 10.35 -3.34 23.13
C LYS A 96 9.47 -4.57 23.38
N TRP A 97 10.06 -5.63 23.94
CA TRP A 97 9.37 -6.89 24.28
C TRP A 97 8.36 -6.71 25.41
N LEU A 98 8.74 -5.94 26.44
CA LEU A 98 7.86 -5.63 27.57
C LEU A 98 6.73 -4.69 27.15
N ASN A 99 7.00 -3.74 26.25
CA ASN A 99 5.98 -2.87 25.67
C ASN A 99 4.98 -3.69 24.81
N GLY A 100 5.48 -4.64 24.02
CA GLY A 100 4.63 -5.55 23.25
C GLY A 100 3.77 -6.44 24.16
N LEU A 101 4.33 -6.98 25.25
CA LEU A 101 3.57 -7.73 26.26
C LEU A 101 2.53 -6.85 26.98
N SER A 102 2.85 -5.59 27.28
CA SER A 102 1.89 -4.63 27.84
C SER A 102 0.72 -4.37 26.89
N ALA A 103 0.99 -4.28 25.58
CA ALA A 103 -0.06 -4.18 24.58
C ALA A 103 -0.93 -5.45 24.55
N ILE A 104 -0.33 -6.65 24.61
CA ILE A 104 -1.06 -7.93 24.68
C ILE A 104 -1.97 -7.97 25.92
N ASN A 105 -1.44 -7.67 27.11
CA ASN A 105 -2.20 -7.64 28.36
C ASN A 105 -3.43 -6.73 28.26
N ARG A 106 -3.24 -5.53 27.72
CA ARG A 106 -4.33 -4.55 27.56
C ARG A 106 -5.47 -5.09 26.69
N GLN A 107 -5.15 -5.84 25.64
CA GLN A 107 -6.14 -6.41 24.74
C GLN A 107 -6.74 -7.74 25.24
N ALA A 108 -5.96 -8.52 26.00
CA ALA A 108 -6.39 -9.79 26.57
C ALA A 108 -7.32 -9.60 27.78
N SER A 109 -7.18 -8.49 28.50
CA SER A 109 -7.99 -8.13 29.67
C SER A 109 -9.49 -8.17 29.34
N GLY A 110 -10.24 -8.99 30.09
CA GLY A 110 -11.69 -9.12 29.91
C GLY A 110 -12.13 -10.01 28.73
N THR A 111 -11.21 -10.75 28.12
CA THR A 111 -11.52 -11.74 27.08
C THR A 111 -11.49 -13.17 27.63
N ASN A 112 -12.30 -14.06 27.06
CA ASN A 112 -12.38 -15.48 27.47
C ASN A 112 -11.35 -16.38 26.76
N LYS A 113 -10.57 -15.83 25.82
CA LYS A 113 -9.54 -16.58 25.09
C LYS A 113 -8.23 -16.58 25.89
N HIS A 114 -7.43 -17.62 25.74
CA HIS A 114 -6.06 -17.70 26.24
C HIS A 114 -5.09 -17.11 25.22
N TRP A 115 -4.23 -16.19 25.64
CA TRP A 115 -3.30 -15.48 24.77
C TRP A 115 -1.88 -15.97 25.02
N VAL A 116 -1.17 -16.36 23.96
CA VAL A 116 0.22 -16.84 24.08
C VAL A 116 1.14 -15.86 23.39
N SER A 117 1.94 -15.15 24.17
CA SER A 117 2.99 -14.26 23.68
C SER A 117 4.18 -15.09 23.20
N VAL A 118 4.37 -15.19 21.89
CA VAL A 118 5.42 -15.98 21.25
C VAL A 118 6.56 -15.10 20.77
N SER A 119 7.78 -15.41 21.16
CA SER A 119 8.96 -14.61 20.82
C SER A 119 10.21 -15.47 20.68
N ASP A 120 11.20 -14.94 19.96
CA ASP A 120 12.42 -15.67 19.61
C ASP A 120 13.55 -15.47 20.63
N ARG A 121 14.77 -15.87 20.25
CA ARG A 121 15.96 -15.80 21.10
C ARG A 121 16.36 -14.40 21.54
N GLU A 122 15.97 -13.34 20.81
CA GLU A 122 16.26 -11.96 21.23
C GLU A 122 15.47 -11.54 22.48
N SER A 123 14.38 -12.25 22.80
CA SER A 123 13.56 -12.02 23.99
C SER A 123 14.02 -12.81 25.21
N ASP A 124 15.12 -13.58 25.11
CA ASP A 124 15.72 -14.34 26.20
C ASP A 124 16.34 -13.41 27.27
N ILE A 125 15.47 -12.74 28.04
CA ILE A 125 15.83 -11.72 29.02
C ILE A 125 15.12 -12.06 30.33
N PHE A 126 15.86 -12.14 31.44
CA PHE A 126 15.32 -12.59 32.71
C PHE A 126 14.09 -11.80 33.19
N CYS A 127 14.09 -10.47 33.02
CA CYS A 127 12.95 -9.63 33.44
C CYS A 127 11.67 -9.91 32.64
N PHE A 128 11.79 -10.42 31.41
CA PHE A 128 10.64 -10.77 30.58
C PHE A 128 9.86 -11.96 31.16
N PHE A 129 10.56 -12.96 31.70
CA PHE A 129 9.92 -14.12 32.37
C PHE A 129 9.18 -13.75 33.67
N LYS A 130 9.56 -12.64 34.31
CA LYS A 130 8.92 -12.13 35.54
C LYS A 130 7.96 -10.97 35.28
N ALA A 131 7.75 -10.59 34.02
CA ALA A 131 6.85 -9.50 33.68
C ALA A 131 5.42 -9.80 34.13
N ALA A 132 4.70 -8.77 34.59
CA ALA A 132 3.29 -8.90 34.93
C ALA A 132 2.48 -9.28 33.69
N ARG A 133 1.55 -10.21 33.86
CA ARG A 133 0.70 -10.77 32.81
C ARG A 133 -0.73 -10.81 33.31
N GLU A 134 -1.68 -10.59 32.41
CA GLU A 134 -3.07 -10.94 32.70
C GLU A 134 -3.20 -12.45 32.97
N PRO A 135 -4.20 -12.89 33.77
CA PRO A 135 -4.35 -14.30 34.12
C PRO A 135 -4.53 -15.25 32.92
N ASN A 136 -5.04 -14.74 31.80
CA ASN A 136 -5.23 -15.46 30.54
C ASN A 136 -4.09 -15.23 29.54
N VAL A 137 -2.94 -14.66 29.95
CA VAL A 137 -1.78 -14.41 29.08
C VAL A 137 -0.59 -15.29 29.50
N ASP A 138 -0.20 -16.17 28.59
CA ASP A 138 0.95 -17.06 28.70
C ASP A 138 2.15 -16.55 27.90
N LEU A 139 3.36 -16.95 28.33
CA LEU A 139 4.60 -16.72 27.57
C LEU A 139 5.03 -17.99 26.85
N LEU A 140 5.66 -17.82 25.68
CA LEU A 140 6.37 -18.87 24.98
C LEU A 140 7.60 -18.27 24.29
N VAL A 141 8.77 -18.55 24.85
CA VAL A 141 10.04 -17.91 24.47
C VAL A 141 11.04 -18.99 24.07
N ARG A 142 11.66 -18.85 22.90
CA ARG A 142 12.84 -19.65 22.58
C ARG A 142 14.05 -19.05 23.26
N VAL A 143 14.73 -19.84 24.08
CA VAL A 143 15.95 -19.41 24.78
C VAL A 143 17.22 -19.94 24.13
N CYS A 144 18.32 -19.26 24.39
CA CYS A 144 19.65 -19.61 23.87
C CYS A 144 20.78 -19.42 24.89
N GLN A 145 20.57 -18.65 25.95
CA GLN A 145 21.59 -18.41 26.96
C GLN A 145 21.79 -19.68 27.80
N PRO A 146 23.03 -19.96 28.26
CA PRO A 146 23.33 -21.08 29.15
C PRO A 146 22.84 -20.78 30.58
N ARG A 147 21.52 -20.62 30.74
CA ARG A 147 20.88 -20.26 32.00
C ARG A 147 21.03 -21.38 33.03
N ARG A 148 21.15 -21.00 34.30
CA ARG A 148 20.95 -21.93 35.42
C ARG A 148 19.47 -22.23 35.57
N VAL A 149 19.13 -23.51 35.52
CA VAL A 149 17.76 -24.01 35.57
C VAL A 149 17.66 -25.10 36.64
N GLU A 150 16.61 -25.05 37.45
CA GLU A 150 16.23 -26.07 38.42
C GLU A 150 15.06 -26.88 37.85
N VAL A 151 15.21 -28.20 37.77
CA VAL A 151 14.17 -29.12 37.30
C VAL A 151 13.30 -29.56 38.47
N LEU A 152 11.98 -29.46 38.34
CA LEU A 152 11.01 -29.85 39.37
C LEU A 152 10.31 -31.17 39.00
N PRO A 153 9.95 -32.01 40.00
CA PRO A 153 10.17 -31.83 41.44
C PRO A 153 11.55 -32.33 41.91
N VAL A 154 12.40 -32.85 41.01
CA VAL A 154 13.66 -33.52 41.36
C VAL A 154 14.67 -32.60 42.07
N GLY A 155 14.60 -31.29 41.83
CA GLY A 155 15.47 -30.28 42.44
C GLY A 155 16.86 -30.19 41.82
N VAL A 156 17.10 -30.84 40.67
CA VAL A 156 18.40 -30.81 39.99
C VAL A 156 18.64 -29.43 39.38
N VAL A 157 19.75 -28.80 39.75
CA VAL A 157 20.18 -27.52 39.18
C VAL A 157 21.31 -27.76 38.19
N CYS A 158 21.10 -27.38 36.93
CA CYS A 158 22.10 -27.52 35.87
C CYS A 158 22.03 -26.34 34.88
N SER A 159 22.97 -26.31 33.93
CA SER A 159 22.90 -25.38 32.81
C SER A 159 21.93 -25.89 31.74
N LEU A 160 21.19 -24.99 31.08
CA LEU A 160 20.19 -25.30 30.07
C LEU A 160 20.66 -26.34 29.01
N PRO A 161 21.89 -26.32 28.47
CA PRO A 161 22.31 -27.33 27.50
C PRO A 161 22.43 -28.76 28.07
N SER A 162 22.70 -28.90 29.36
CA SER A 162 22.87 -30.20 30.04
C SER A 162 21.57 -30.77 30.60
N ILE A 163 20.46 -30.03 30.49
CA ILE A 163 19.19 -30.39 31.15
C ILE A 163 18.48 -31.60 30.52
N VAL A 164 18.79 -31.91 29.27
CA VAL A 164 18.03 -32.81 28.40
C VAL A 164 17.93 -34.25 28.94
N SER A 165 18.89 -34.69 29.76
CA SER A 165 18.89 -35.99 30.43
C SER A 165 17.93 -36.08 31.63
N HIS A 166 17.45 -34.93 32.13
CA HIS A 166 16.57 -34.83 33.30
C HIS A 166 15.12 -34.52 32.94
N LEU A 167 14.80 -34.51 31.65
CA LEU A 167 13.45 -34.21 31.14
C LEU A 167 12.68 -35.50 30.83
N ASN A 168 11.36 -35.46 31.01
CA ASN A 168 10.48 -36.56 30.64
C ASN A 168 10.29 -36.61 29.12
N GLU A 169 10.16 -37.81 28.55
CA GLU A 169 9.92 -37.99 27.12
C GLU A 169 8.42 -37.93 26.78
N TYR A 170 8.08 -37.18 25.73
CA TYR A 170 6.70 -37.00 25.23
C TYR A 170 6.54 -37.48 23.78
N GLY A 171 7.49 -38.27 23.28
CA GLY A 171 7.44 -38.88 21.95
C GLY A 171 7.87 -37.94 20.83
N ILE A 172 7.25 -38.11 19.66
CA ILE A 172 7.63 -37.44 18.41
C ILE A 172 6.48 -36.59 17.91
N TYR A 173 6.81 -35.41 17.36
CA TYR A 173 5.86 -34.51 16.73
C TYR A 173 6.37 -34.03 15.38
N ARG A 174 5.46 -33.88 14.41
CA ARG A 174 5.80 -33.40 13.07
C ARG A 174 5.26 -32.01 12.86
N VAL A 175 6.11 -31.12 12.36
CA VAL A 175 5.74 -29.73 12.11
C VAL A 175 6.28 -29.24 10.77
N ARG A 176 5.47 -28.45 10.07
CA ARG A 176 5.86 -27.85 8.79
C ARG A 176 6.35 -26.44 9.00
N ILE A 177 7.60 -26.18 8.60
CA ILE A 177 8.21 -24.85 8.70
C ILE A 177 8.85 -24.44 7.38
N ALA A 178 9.17 -23.15 7.26
CA ALA A 178 10.01 -22.66 6.18
C ALA A 178 11.49 -22.68 6.65
N ARG A 179 12.37 -23.38 5.93
CA ARG A 179 13.83 -23.43 6.18
C ARG A 179 14.56 -23.09 4.88
N ARG A 180 15.51 -22.14 4.90
CA ARG A 180 16.31 -21.75 3.70
C ARG A 180 15.44 -21.55 2.43
N HIS A 181 14.32 -20.82 2.54
CA HIS A 181 13.37 -20.53 1.45
C HIS A 181 12.58 -21.73 0.87
N ARG A 182 12.64 -22.91 1.48
CA ARG A 182 11.80 -24.08 1.16
C ARG A 182 10.89 -24.44 2.33
N GLU A 183 9.78 -25.10 2.03
CA GLU A 183 8.91 -25.69 3.05
C GLU A 183 9.39 -27.11 3.35
N VAL A 184 9.65 -27.38 4.63
CA VAL A 184 10.15 -28.68 5.12
C VAL A 184 9.22 -29.18 6.23
N GLU A 185 9.06 -30.49 6.29
CA GLU A 185 8.41 -31.18 7.41
C GLU A 185 9.50 -31.71 8.34
N LEU A 186 9.57 -31.14 9.56
CA LEU A 186 10.49 -31.58 10.59
C LEU A 186 9.82 -32.62 11.47
N THR A 187 10.57 -33.66 11.81
CA THR A 187 10.23 -34.61 12.87
C THR A 187 11.06 -34.25 14.10
N LEU A 188 10.38 -33.95 15.20
CA LEU A 188 10.97 -33.47 16.44
C LEU A 188 10.74 -34.48 17.57
N SER A 189 11.80 -34.85 18.29
CA SER A 189 11.71 -35.58 19.56
C SER A 189 11.46 -34.59 20.69
N LEU A 190 10.41 -34.83 21.47
CA LEU A 190 9.92 -33.91 22.50
C LEU A 190 10.26 -34.41 23.90
N ARG A 191 10.84 -33.52 24.69
CA ARG A 191 11.05 -33.71 26.13
C ARG A 191 10.61 -32.48 26.91
N ALA A 192 10.07 -32.66 28.11
CA ALA A 192 9.65 -31.52 28.93
C ALA A 192 9.76 -31.78 30.43
N ALA A 193 9.85 -30.70 31.21
CA ALA A 193 9.72 -30.72 32.67
C ALA A 193 9.34 -29.33 33.20
N ALA A 194 8.77 -29.30 34.41
CA ALA A 194 8.57 -28.05 35.14
C ALA A 194 9.92 -27.54 35.63
N VAL A 195 10.15 -26.22 35.53
CA VAL A 195 11.44 -25.62 35.83
C VAL A 195 11.33 -24.25 36.51
N ASN A 196 12.36 -23.92 37.28
CA ASN A 196 12.64 -22.56 37.73
C ASN A 196 13.94 -22.06 37.10
N ILE A 197 13.98 -20.77 36.75
CA ILE A 197 15.14 -20.12 36.13
C ILE A 197 15.75 -19.14 37.12
N TYR A 198 17.07 -19.14 37.22
CA TYR A 198 17.82 -18.18 38.03
C TYR A 198 18.21 -16.92 37.22
N PRO A 199 18.29 -15.75 37.88
CA PRO A 199 18.87 -14.56 37.26
C PRO A 199 20.38 -14.75 37.02
N ASP A 200 20.92 -14.04 36.03
CA ASP A 200 22.34 -14.10 35.67
C ASP A 200 23.28 -13.36 36.67
N LYS A 201 22.74 -12.62 37.66
CA LYS A 201 23.50 -11.89 38.70
C LYS A 201 22.81 -11.92 40.07
N ASP A 202 23.60 -11.92 41.15
CA ASP A 202 23.16 -11.99 42.56
C ASP A 202 22.30 -10.79 43.05
N LEU A 203 21.60 -11.01 44.16
CA LEU A 203 20.16 -10.74 44.32
C LEU A 203 19.77 -9.48 45.13
N SER A 204 18.67 -8.86 44.71
CA SER A 204 17.70 -8.21 45.61
C SER A 204 16.48 -9.13 45.78
N ALA A 205 15.63 -8.93 46.79
CA ALA A 205 14.43 -9.74 47.03
C ALA A 205 13.47 -9.82 45.81
N ALA A 206 13.45 -8.81 44.95
CA ALA A 206 12.69 -8.80 43.69
C ALA A 206 13.25 -9.75 42.60
N LYS A 207 14.50 -10.23 42.75
CA LYS A 207 15.24 -11.03 41.76
C LYS A 207 15.28 -12.53 42.07
N HIS A 208 14.49 -13.05 43.01
CA HIS A 208 14.36 -14.50 43.21
C HIS A 208 14.03 -15.26 41.91
N LYS A 209 14.39 -16.56 41.87
CA LYS A 209 14.11 -17.50 40.77
C LYS A 209 12.66 -17.38 40.28
N THR A 210 12.44 -17.65 39.00
CA THR A 210 11.06 -17.77 38.48
C THR A 210 10.34 -18.92 39.20
N LEU A 211 9.01 -18.89 39.21
CA LEU A 211 8.18 -19.96 39.76
C LEU A 211 7.20 -20.41 38.68
N GLY A 212 7.03 -21.73 38.54
CA GLY A 212 5.97 -22.31 37.72
C GLY A 212 6.14 -22.13 36.20
N LEU A 213 7.37 -22.18 35.70
CA LEU A 213 7.61 -22.27 34.25
C LEU A 213 7.73 -23.74 33.82
N SER A 214 7.48 -23.96 32.55
CA SER A 214 7.66 -25.24 31.87
C SER A 214 8.76 -25.09 30.82
N LEU A 215 9.64 -26.08 30.73
CA LEU A 215 10.63 -26.18 29.66
C LEU A 215 10.23 -27.31 28.72
N VAL A 216 10.09 -26.98 27.44
CA VAL A 216 9.94 -27.95 26.35
C VAL A 216 11.19 -27.92 25.49
N VAL A 217 11.82 -29.08 25.32
CA VAL A 217 12.96 -29.28 24.43
C VAL A 217 12.50 -30.11 23.23
N ALA A 218 12.56 -29.50 22.04
CA ALA A 218 12.25 -30.17 20.78
C ALA A 218 13.53 -30.32 19.96
N THR A 219 13.96 -31.57 19.73
CA THR A 219 15.20 -31.88 18.99
C THR A 219 14.86 -32.45 17.63
N GLU A 220 15.40 -31.85 16.57
CA GLU A 220 15.26 -32.34 15.20
C GLU A 220 15.90 -33.73 15.04
N VAL A 221 15.10 -34.69 14.56
CA VAL A 221 15.55 -36.08 14.29
C VAL A 221 15.35 -36.50 12.84
N ALA A 222 14.52 -35.79 12.07
CA ALA A 222 14.41 -35.95 10.62
C ALA A 222 13.85 -34.67 9.95
N CYS A 223 14.14 -34.48 8.66
CA CYS A 223 13.72 -33.37 7.82
C CYS A 223 13.34 -33.90 6.44
N ILE A 224 12.14 -33.58 5.95
CA ILE A 224 11.71 -33.93 4.58
C ILE A 224 11.33 -32.66 3.82
N ASP A 225 11.81 -32.49 2.60
CA ASP A 225 11.38 -31.41 1.72
C ASP A 225 9.97 -31.69 1.19
N VAL A 226 9.03 -30.77 1.45
CA VAL A 226 7.59 -30.99 1.15
C VAL A 226 7.34 -31.16 -0.36
N LYS A 227 8.14 -30.50 -1.21
CA LYS A 227 7.90 -30.51 -2.66
C LYS A 227 8.55 -31.70 -3.35
N THR A 228 9.78 -32.01 -2.97
CA THR A 228 10.59 -33.06 -3.62
C THR A 228 10.49 -34.40 -2.92
N GLN A 229 9.96 -34.44 -1.69
CA GLN A 229 9.93 -35.61 -0.82
C GLN A 229 11.34 -36.18 -0.52
N ALA A 230 12.38 -35.39 -0.75
CA ALA A 230 13.75 -35.78 -0.45
C ALA A 230 14.07 -35.59 1.03
N ASP A 231 14.89 -36.50 1.58
CA ASP A 231 15.47 -36.36 2.91
C ASP A 231 16.46 -35.17 2.91
N CYS A 232 16.23 -34.23 3.83
CA CYS A 232 17.04 -33.04 4.04
C CYS A 232 17.71 -33.02 5.42
N PHE A 233 17.71 -34.14 6.13
CA PHE A 233 18.25 -34.21 7.48
C PHE A 233 19.77 -34.28 7.48
N GLU A 234 20.38 -33.32 8.17
CA GLU A 234 21.81 -33.26 8.40
C GLU A 234 22.05 -33.20 9.91
N ALA A 235 22.58 -34.29 10.49
CA ALA A 235 22.72 -34.44 11.94
C ALA A 235 23.60 -33.35 12.60
N ASN A 236 24.58 -32.84 11.87
CA ASN A 236 25.45 -31.73 12.28
C ASN A 236 24.76 -30.35 12.22
N GLU A 237 23.69 -30.22 11.44
CA GLU A 237 22.85 -29.01 11.35
C GLU A 237 21.51 -29.16 12.09
N ALA A 238 21.33 -30.24 12.86
CA ALA A 238 20.10 -30.54 13.57
C ALA A 238 19.81 -29.44 14.61
N VAL A 239 18.59 -28.89 14.55
CA VAL A 239 18.22 -27.78 15.42
C VAL A 239 17.54 -28.30 16.69
N THR A 240 18.03 -27.85 17.85
CA THR A 240 17.31 -28.01 19.13
C THR A 240 16.62 -26.71 19.52
N TRP A 241 15.33 -26.79 19.86
CA TRP A 241 14.54 -25.70 20.40
C TRP A 241 14.39 -25.89 21.91
N PHE A 242 14.94 -24.97 22.69
CA PHE A 242 14.65 -24.83 24.11
C PHE A 242 13.56 -23.78 24.25
N LEU A 243 12.36 -24.20 24.62
CA LEU A 243 11.17 -23.37 24.69
C LEU A 243 10.75 -23.25 26.16
N LEU A 244 10.85 -22.03 26.70
CA LEU A 244 10.36 -21.72 28.04
C LEU A 244 8.98 -21.10 27.96
N THR A 245 8.06 -21.62 28.76
CA THR A 245 6.66 -21.22 28.72
C THR A 245 5.99 -21.25 30.08
N SER A 246 4.88 -20.54 30.24
CA SER A 246 3.97 -20.69 31.38
C SER A 246 2.83 -21.67 31.12
N LEU A 247 2.73 -22.21 29.89
CA LEU A 247 1.73 -23.19 29.53
C LEU A 247 1.94 -24.53 30.27
N PRO A 248 0.84 -25.26 30.53
CA PRO A 248 0.92 -26.59 31.15
C PRO A 248 1.59 -27.61 30.22
N ILE A 249 2.16 -28.66 30.82
CA ILE A 249 2.86 -29.76 30.14
C ILE A 249 2.48 -31.13 30.73
N SER A 250 1.27 -31.21 31.29
CA SER A 250 0.75 -32.41 31.97
C SER A 250 0.48 -33.54 30.98
N THR A 251 0.17 -33.21 29.73
CA THR A 251 -0.15 -34.19 28.68
C THR A 251 0.75 -34.02 27.46
N THR A 252 0.86 -35.08 26.65
CA THR A 252 1.57 -35.03 25.37
C THR A 252 0.99 -34.00 24.43
N ASP A 253 -0.34 -33.87 24.38
CA ASP A 253 -1.02 -32.89 23.51
C ASP A 253 -0.67 -31.45 23.88
N GLU A 254 -0.51 -31.15 25.17
CA GLU A 254 -0.06 -29.82 25.64
C GLU A 254 1.38 -29.52 25.19
N VAL A 255 2.29 -30.50 25.32
CA VAL A 255 3.69 -30.34 24.87
C VAL A 255 3.76 -30.17 23.35
N GLN A 256 2.98 -30.94 22.59
CA GLN A 256 2.88 -30.79 21.13
C GLN A 256 2.30 -29.44 20.73
N ARG A 257 1.27 -28.96 21.45
CA ARG A 257 0.67 -27.63 21.24
C ARG A 257 1.67 -26.50 21.43
N ILE A 258 2.53 -26.57 22.45
CA ILE A 258 3.60 -25.58 22.68
C ILE A 258 4.54 -25.51 21.47
N VAL A 259 4.95 -26.66 20.94
CA VAL A 259 5.83 -26.73 19.76
C VAL A 259 5.12 -26.21 18.52
N HIS A 260 3.84 -26.55 18.34
CA HIS A 260 2.99 -26.02 17.28
C HIS A 260 2.90 -24.49 17.34
N PHE A 261 2.55 -23.91 18.49
CA PHE A 261 2.44 -22.46 18.68
C PHE A 261 3.77 -21.75 18.39
N TYR A 262 4.89 -22.33 18.82
CA TYR A 262 6.21 -21.77 18.48
C TYR A 262 6.49 -21.81 16.96
N SER A 263 6.05 -22.86 16.26
CA SER A 263 6.21 -22.95 14.80
C SER A 263 5.45 -21.85 14.04
N LEU A 264 4.34 -21.37 14.60
CA LEU A 264 3.54 -20.28 14.04
C LEU A 264 4.23 -18.91 14.12
N ARG A 265 5.27 -18.76 14.95
CA ARG A 265 6.02 -17.49 15.07
C ARG A 265 6.48 -16.96 13.71
N TRP A 266 6.91 -17.83 12.81
CA TRP A 266 7.40 -17.47 11.46
C TRP A 266 6.38 -16.69 10.60
N ARG A 267 5.10 -16.65 10.97
CA ARG A 267 4.09 -15.82 10.30
C ARG A 267 4.46 -14.33 10.36
N ILE A 268 5.07 -13.85 11.45
CA ILE A 268 5.49 -12.45 11.56
C ILE A 268 6.66 -12.11 10.63
N GLU A 269 7.60 -13.04 10.43
CA GLU A 269 8.66 -12.86 9.44
C GLU A 269 8.09 -12.81 8.01
N ARG A 270 7.01 -13.59 7.76
CA ARG A 270 6.30 -13.52 6.49
C ARG A 270 5.61 -12.17 6.30
N LEU A 271 5.09 -11.56 7.36
CA LEU A 271 4.57 -10.18 7.33
C LEU A 271 5.69 -9.20 6.94
N HIS A 272 6.87 -9.29 7.57
CA HIS A 272 8.01 -8.43 7.24
C HIS A 272 8.49 -8.63 5.79
N PHE A 273 8.52 -9.88 5.32
CA PHE A 273 8.82 -10.20 3.93
C PHE A 273 7.83 -9.53 2.98
N THR A 274 6.53 -9.61 3.26
CA THR A 274 5.47 -8.96 2.45
C THR A 274 5.63 -7.44 2.44
N LEU A 275 6.01 -6.82 3.56
CA LEU A 275 6.29 -5.38 3.61
C LEU A 275 7.48 -4.97 2.72
N LYS A 276 8.55 -5.76 2.74
CA LYS A 276 9.79 -5.49 2.01
C LYS A 276 9.74 -6.04 0.57
N SER A 277 10.77 -6.79 0.18
CA SER A 277 10.97 -7.33 -1.18
C SER A 277 9.94 -8.37 -1.62
N GLY A 278 9.10 -8.84 -0.71
CA GLY A 278 8.10 -9.86 -0.99
C GLY A 278 6.91 -9.35 -1.77
N ALA A 279 6.51 -8.09 -1.57
CA ALA A 279 5.29 -7.54 -2.14
C ALA A 279 5.31 -6.01 -2.25
N LEU A 280 5.26 -5.31 -1.11
CA LEU A 280 4.95 -3.87 -1.07
C LEU A 280 6.17 -2.97 -1.29
N ASN A 281 7.39 -3.49 -1.16
CA ASN A 281 8.65 -2.78 -1.39
C ASN A 281 8.72 -1.43 -0.65
N VAL A 282 8.31 -1.39 0.62
CA VAL A 282 8.25 -0.13 1.40
C VAL A 282 9.60 0.59 1.52
N GLU A 283 10.72 -0.11 1.35
CA GLU A 283 12.08 0.47 1.32
C GLU A 283 12.35 1.35 0.08
N ARG A 284 11.44 1.36 -0.91
CA ARG A 284 11.50 2.26 -2.08
C ARG A 284 10.73 3.56 -1.89
N LEU A 285 9.99 3.71 -0.80
CA LEU A 285 9.19 4.90 -0.54
C LEU A 285 10.09 6.13 -0.42
N GLN A 286 9.74 7.21 -1.13
CA GLN A 286 10.49 8.46 -1.15
C GLN A 286 9.74 9.52 -0.32
N PHE A 287 10.02 9.54 0.98
CA PHE A 287 9.52 10.58 1.89
C PHE A 287 10.67 11.42 2.45
N ASP A 288 10.39 12.69 2.71
CA ASP A 288 11.40 13.66 3.16
C ASP A 288 11.60 13.65 4.68
N ASP A 289 10.66 13.06 5.44
CA ASP A 289 10.69 13.03 6.90
C ASP A 289 10.27 11.67 7.49
N ILE A 290 10.83 11.34 8.65
CA ILE A 290 10.57 10.07 9.35
C ILE A 290 9.14 9.93 9.85
N HIS A 291 8.46 11.02 10.22
CA HIS A 291 7.11 10.93 10.76
C HIS A 291 6.13 10.47 9.68
N THR A 292 6.19 11.09 8.49
CA THR A 292 5.42 10.68 7.31
C THR A 292 5.74 9.25 6.91
N LEU A 293 7.02 8.86 6.94
CA LEU A 293 7.40 7.47 6.70
C LEU A 293 6.75 6.51 7.70
N THR A 294 6.80 6.78 9.00
CA THR A 294 6.20 5.89 10.01
C THR A 294 4.69 5.75 9.86
N ASN A 295 4.00 6.82 9.45
CA ASN A 295 2.56 6.77 9.14
C ASN A 295 2.28 5.91 7.90
N ALA A 296 3.11 6.06 6.86
CA ALA A 296 3.02 5.22 5.67
C ALA A 296 3.28 3.74 6.02
N LEU A 297 4.34 3.44 6.78
CA LEU A 297 4.66 2.08 7.21
C LEU A 297 3.53 1.44 8.04
N ALA A 298 2.87 2.21 8.91
CA ALA A 298 1.71 1.73 9.65
C ALA A 298 0.55 1.36 8.70
N PHE A 299 0.27 2.20 7.71
CA PHE A 299 -0.74 1.90 6.68
C PHE A 299 -0.36 0.66 5.85
N TYR A 300 0.86 0.60 5.33
CA TYR A 300 1.35 -0.55 4.56
C TYR A 300 1.35 -1.84 5.38
N SER A 301 1.52 -1.77 6.70
CA SER A 301 1.43 -2.94 7.59
C SER A 301 0.04 -3.56 7.60
N VAL A 302 -1.02 -2.74 7.57
CA VAL A 302 -2.40 -3.23 7.44
C VAL A 302 -2.62 -3.90 6.09
N VAL A 303 -2.13 -3.29 5.00
CA VAL A 303 -2.20 -3.89 3.65
C VAL A 303 -1.41 -5.20 3.58
N ALA A 304 -0.22 -5.24 4.17
CA ALA A 304 0.61 -6.44 4.25
C ALA A 304 -0.10 -7.56 5.01
N TRP A 305 -0.76 -7.23 6.12
CA TRP A 305 -1.58 -8.17 6.87
C TRP A 305 -2.74 -8.70 6.01
N GLN A 306 -3.47 -7.85 5.28
CA GLN A 306 -4.59 -8.31 4.42
C GLN A 306 -4.13 -9.34 3.38
N LEU A 307 -2.99 -9.06 2.74
CA LEU A 307 -2.37 -9.98 1.78
C LEU A 307 -1.94 -11.29 2.43
N LEU A 308 -1.39 -11.21 3.63
CA LEU A 308 -0.97 -12.37 4.40
C LEU A 308 -2.18 -13.22 4.83
N ALA A 309 -3.23 -12.58 5.35
CA ALA A 309 -4.47 -13.21 5.77
C ALA A 309 -5.13 -13.94 4.60
N LEU A 310 -5.26 -13.29 3.44
CA LEU A 310 -5.76 -13.92 2.22
C LEU A 310 -4.91 -15.11 1.78
N THR A 311 -3.58 -14.98 1.84
CA THR A 311 -2.65 -16.05 1.48
C THR A 311 -2.81 -17.28 2.37
N TYR A 312 -2.99 -17.09 3.68
CA TYR A 312 -3.16 -18.21 4.61
C TYR A 312 -4.58 -18.77 4.63
N ALA A 313 -5.60 -17.94 4.44
CA ALA A 313 -6.96 -18.42 4.24
C ALA A 313 -7.07 -19.36 3.04
N LEU A 314 -6.42 -19.01 1.92
CA LEU A 314 -6.33 -19.87 0.74
C LEU A 314 -5.59 -21.20 0.97
N ARG A 315 -4.71 -21.25 1.97
CA ARG A 315 -3.96 -22.46 2.33
C ARG A 315 -4.70 -23.33 3.34
N ASP A 316 -5.46 -22.71 4.24
CA ASP A 316 -6.20 -23.35 5.32
C ASP A 316 -7.49 -23.97 4.79
N ASP A 317 -8.38 -23.13 4.25
CA ASP A 317 -9.62 -23.55 3.59
C ASP A 317 -9.93 -22.66 2.37
N PRO A 318 -9.48 -23.05 1.16
CA PRO A 318 -9.74 -22.28 -0.04
C PRO A 318 -11.22 -22.24 -0.45
N GLU A 319 -12.02 -23.20 -0.01
CA GLU A 319 -13.44 -23.33 -0.40
C GLU A 319 -14.38 -22.62 0.59
N GLN A 320 -13.84 -22.02 1.66
CA GLN A 320 -14.61 -21.18 2.57
C GLN A 320 -15.32 -20.04 1.83
N ALA A 321 -16.48 -19.61 2.35
CA ALA A 321 -17.30 -18.57 1.76
C ALA A 321 -16.51 -17.27 1.53
N ALA A 322 -16.64 -16.66 0.34
CA ALA A 322 -15.93 -15.42 -0.01
C ALA A 322 -16.27 -14.28 0.95
N GLU A 323 -17.49 -14.24 1.47
CA GLU A 323 -18.02 -13.26 2.43
C GLU A 323 -17.25 -13.25 3.75
N ALA A 324 -16.52 -14.32 4.09
CA ALA A 324 -15.68 -14.37 5.28
C ALA A 324 -14.50 -13.37 5.21
N LEU A 325 -14.04 -13.01 4.01
CA LEU A 325 -12.88 -12.13 3.81
C LEU A 325 -13.15 -10.93 2.91
N PHE A 326 -14.15 -11.00 2.04
CA PHE A 326 -14.49 -9.96 1.09
C PHE A 326 -15.83 -9.33 1.42
N GLU A 327 -15.86 -7.99 1.48
CA GLU A 327 -17.12 -7.24 1.53
C GLU A 327 -18.03 -7.60 0.34
N PRO A 328 -19.37 -7.63 0.51
CA PRO A 328 -20.30 -7.93 -0.57
C PRO A 328 -20.09 -7.09 -1.83
N THR A 329 -19.74 -5.81 -1.68
CA THR A 329 -19.42 -4.94 -2.81
C THR A 329 -18.18 -5.41 -3.58
N LYS A 330 -17.15 -5.92 -2.89
CA LYS A 330 -15.93 -6.44 -3.54
C LYS A 330 -16.24 -7.71 -4.30
N ILE A 331 -17.03 -8.61 -3.71
CA ILE A 331 -17.50 -9.85 -4.34
C ILE A 331 -18.27 -9.51 -5.62
N TRP A 332 -19.22 -8.57 -5.54
CA TRP A 332 -20.00 -8.13 -6.69
C TRP A 332 -19.11 -7.58 -7.82
N VAL A 333 -18.16 -6.71 -7.52
CA VAL A 333 -17.22 -6.19 -8.54
C VAL A 333 -16.40 -7.33 -9.14
N LEU A 334 -15.89 -8.27 -8.33
CA LEU A 334 -15.14 -9.42 -8.84
C LEU A 334 -15.98 -10.33 -9.73
N GLN A 335 -17.27 -10.50 -9.43
CA GLN A 335 -18.21 -11.23 -10.29
C GLN A 335 -18.36 -10.52 -11.65
N GLN A 336 -18.54 -9.19 -11.65
CA GLN A 336 -18.66 -8.42 -12.90
C GLN A 336 -17.39 -8.50 -13.75
N VAL A 337 -16.21 -8.41 -13.13
CA VAL A 337 -14.95 -8.40 -13.86
C VAL A 337 -14.54 -9.79 -14.35
N SER A 338 -14.81 -10.84 -13.56
CA SER A 338 -14.44 -12.22 -13.93
C SER A 338 -15.47 -12.89 -14.85
N GLY A 339 -16.71 -12.41 -14.87
CA GLY A 339 -17.83 -13.04 -15.57
C GLY A 339 -18.19 -14.42 -15.00
N GLN A 340 -17.80 -14.70 -13.77
CA GLN A 340 -18.03 -15.97 -13.06
C GLN A 340 -18.63 -15.68 -11.68
N PRO A 341 -19.49 -16.56 -11.16
CA PRO A 341 -19.96 -16.42 -9.78
C PRO A 341 -18.78 -16.60 -8.82
N ILE A 342 -18.79 -15.82 -7.74
CA ILE A 342 -17.78 -15.84 -6.69
C ILE A 342 -18.47 -16.35 -5.43
N HIS A 343 -18.20 -17.61 -5.06
CA HIS A 343 -18.76 -18.25 -3.87
C HIS A 343 -17.69 -18.48 -2.82
N SER A 344 -16.48 -18.84 -3.25
CA SER A 344 -15.37 -19.17 -2.36
C SER A 344 -14.27 -18.11 -2.34
N VAL A 345 -13.44 -18.12 -1.30
CA VAL A 345 -12.21 -17.33 -1.23
C VAL A 345 -11.28 -17.67 -2.40
N ARG A 346 -11.25 -18.94 -2.84
CA ARG A 346 -10.53 -19.36 -4.04
C ARG A 346 -11.03 -18.68 -5.30
N ASP A 347 -12.35 -18.62 -5.51
CA ASP A 347 -12.93 -17.94 -6.67
C ASP A 347 -12.54 -16.47 -6.68
N ALA A 348 -12.67 -15.80 -5.53
CA ALA A 348 -12.32 -14.40 -5.36
C ALA A 348 -10.83 -14.14 -5.66
N ALA A 349 -9.95 -14.99 -5.14
CA ALA A 349 -8.50 -14.88 -5.37
C ALA A 349 -8.12 -15.13 -6.83
N LEU A 350 -8.74 -16.11 -7.49
CA LEU A 350 -8.52 -16.38 -8.92
C LEU A 350 -9.06 -15.25 -9.80
N ALA A 351 -10.23 -14.71 -9.48
CA ALA A 351 -10.81 -13.55 -10.16
C ALA A 351 -9.89 -12.32 -10.05
N LEU A 352 -9.39 -12.04 -8.85
CA LEU A 352 -8.36 -11.01 -8.64
C LEU A 352 -7.12 -11.28 -9.50
N ALA A 353 -6.55 -12.48 -9.41
CA ALA A 353 -5.31 -12.82 -10.10
C ALA A 353 -5.44 -12.76 -11.63
N ARG A 354 -6.63 -13.03 -12.19
CA ARG A 354 -6.90 -12.88 -13.63
C ARG A 354 -6.72 -11.43 -14.11
N LEU A 355 -6.96 -10.43 -13.27
CA LEU A 355 -6.73 -8.99 -13.60
C LEU A 355 -5.28 -8.70 -14.00
N VAL A 356 -4.34 -9.51 -13.52
CA VAL A 356 -2.91 -9.40 -13.81
C VAL A 356 -2.41 -10.48 -14.75
N GLY A 357 -3.31 -11.25 -15.37
CA GLY A 357 -2.97 -12.29 -16.34
C GLY A 357 -2.47 -13.59 -15.71
N PHE A 358 -2.73 -13.84 -14.42
CA PHE A 358 -2.39 -15.11 -13.80
C PHE A 358 -3.28 -16.23 -14.36
N ALA A 359 -2.64 -17.32 -14.80
CA ALA A 359 -3.31 -18.55 -15.21
C ALA A 359 -2.88 -19.70 -14.26
N PRO A 360 -3.82 -20.37 -13.58
CA PRO A 360 -3.49 -21.48 -12.70
C PRO A 360 -2.89 -22.65 -13.49
N SER A 361 -1.93 -23.36 -12.88
CA SER A 361 -1.27 -24.54 -13.47
C SER A 361 -1.17 -25.68 -12.47
N LYS A 362 -0.82 -26.90 -12.94
CA LYS A 362 -0.59 -28.05 -12.03
C LYS A 362 0.50 -27.79 -10.99
N LYS A 363 1.53 -26.99 -11.34
CA LYS A 363 2.64 -26.63 -10.43
C LYS A 363 2.30 -25.46 -9.50
N GLN A 364 1.38 -24.60 -9.93
CA GLN A 364 0.95 -23.43 -9.16
C GLN A 364 -0.56 -23.21 -9.37
N PRO A 365 -1.40 -23.90 -8.58
CA PRO A 365 -2.86 -23.83 -8.74
C PRO A 365 -3.44 -22.51 -8.19
N LEU A 366 -2.72 -21.86 -7.27
CA LEU A 366 -3.16 -20.64 -6.58
C LEU A 366 -2.16 -19.48 -6.75
N PRO A 367 -2.63 -18.23 -6.76
CA PRO A 367 -1.77 -17.06 -6.92
C PRO A 367 -0.85 -16.88 -5.70
N GLY A 368 0.39 -16.47 -5.95
CA GLY A 368 1.32 -16.08 -4.89
C GLY A 368 1.09 -14.65 -4.42
N VAL A 369 1.69 -14.28 -3.29
CA VAL A 369 1.54 -12.94 -2.68
C VAL A 369 1.87 -11.80 -3.64
N LYS A 370 2.90 -11.94 -4.49
CA LYS A 370 3.27 -10.94 -5.52
C LYS A 370 2.17 -10.70 -6.54
N VAL A 371 1.54 -11.78 -7.00
CA VAL A 371 0.42 -11.72 -7.95
C VAL A 371 -0.78 -11.05 -7.29
N LEU A 372 -1.08 -11.41 -6.04
CA LEU A 372 -2.19 -10.84 -5.28
C LEU A 372 -2.04 -9.34 -5.03
N VAL A 373 -0.83 -8.85 -4.74
CA VAL A 373 -0.57 -7.40 -4.56
C VAL A 373 -0.92 -6.63 -5.81
N THR A 374 -0.31 -7.00 -6.95
CA THR A 374 -0.56 -6.31 -8.21
C THR A 374 -2.03 -6.44 -8.63
N ALA A 375 -2.67 -7.56 -8.32
CA ALA A 375 -4.09 -7.76 -8.56
C ALA A 375 -4.97 -6.82 -7.74
N ILE A 376 -4.69 -6.68 -6.44
CA ILE A 376 -5.43 -5.80 -5.52
C ILE A 376 -5.22 -4.32 -5.91
N GLU A 377 -4.01 -3.93 -6.28
CA GLU A 377 -3.73 -2.59 -6.80
C GLU A 377 -4.58 -2.29 -8.03
N ARG A 378 -4.61 -3.20 -9.03
CA ARG A 378 -5.48 -3.04 -10.21
C ARG A 378 -6.96 -3.05 -9.87
N PHE A 379 -7.37 -3.92 -8.96
CA PHE A 379 -8.76 -4.02 -8.51
C PHE A 379 -9.21 -2.75 -7.81
N PHE A 380 -8.34 -2.07 -7.07
CA PHE A 380 -8.67 -0.80 -6.42
C PHE A 380 -9.04 0.28 -7.45
N PHE A 381 -8.26 0.40 -8.54
CA PHE A 381 -8.60 1.30 -9.65
C PHE A 381 -9.94 0.95 -10.31
N ILE A 382 -10.20 -0.35 -10.52
CA ILE A 382 -11.46 -0.82 -11.11
C ILE A 382 -12.67 -0.59 -10.17
N LYS A 383 -12.51 -0.84 -8.86
CA LYS A 383 -13.55 -0.57 -7.86
C LYS A 383 -13.91 0.90 -7.81
N TRP A 384 -12.92 1.79 -7.94
CA TRP A 384 -13.13 3.24 -8.00
C TRP A 384 -14.01 3.65 -9.19
N GLU A 385 -13.86 2.99 -10.33
CA GLU A 385 -14.70 3.25 -11.52
C GLU A 385 -16.11 2.62 -11.42
N LEU A 386 -16.25 1.48 -10.73
CA LEU A 386 -17.48 0.67 -10.73
C LEU A 386 -18.39 0.87 -9.51
N THR A 387 -17.94 1.54 -8.43
CA THR A 387 -18.78 1.74 -7.24
C THR A 387 -19.59 3.05 -7.33
N PRO A 388 -20.94 3.02 -7.29
CA PRO A 388 -21.77 4.22 -7.51
C PRO A 388 -21.84 5.22 -6.35
N VAL A 389 -21.09 5.05 -5.25
CA VAL A 389 -21.30 5.82 -4.03
C VAL A 389 -19.99 6.47 -3.58
N GLN A 390 -20.03 7.80 -3.42
CA GLN A 390 -18.95 8.73 -2.99
C GLN A 390 -18.03 9.31 -4.07
N ASN A 391 -18.53 9.51 -5.29
CA ASN A 391 -17.92 10.52 -6.17
C ASN A 391 -18.72 11.83 -6.12
N PRO A 392 -18.30 12.86 -5.34
CA PRO A 392 -18.93 14.18 -5.37
C PRO A 392 -18.74 14.92 -6.71
N TYR A 393 -18.01 14.34 -7.67
CA TYR A 393 -17.76 14.88 -9.01
C TYR A 393 -18.71 14.35 -10.09
N LYS A 394 -19.81 13.67 -9.74
CA LYS A 394 -20.89 13.46 -10.72
C LYS A 394 -21.57 14.80 -11.01
N ILE A 395 -21.30 15.34 -12.20
CA ILE A 395 -22.16 16.30 -12.88
C ILE A 395 -23.56 15.67 -12.91
N SER A 396 -24.52 16.30 -12.22
CA SER A 396 -25.91 15.85 -12.20
C SER A 396 -26.45 15.72 -13.63
N PRO A 397 -27.04 14.58 -14.03
CA PRO A 397 -27.70 14.50 -15.31
C PRO A 397 -28.92 15.44 -15.31
N GLY A 398 -28.99 16.30 -16.33
CA GLY A 398 -30.17 17.09 -16.61
C GLY A 398 -31.39 16.17 -16.71
N ARG A 399 -32.50 16.60 -16.11
CA ARG A 399 -33.78 15.88 -16.15
C ARG A 399 -34.24 15.75 -17.61
N GLY A 400 -34.12 14.56 -18.17
CA GLY A 400 -34.71 14.16 -19.45
C GLY A 400 -35.13 12.69 -19.38
N ALA A 401 -36.44 12.48 -19.23
CA ALA A 401 -37.23 11.27 -19.46
C ALA A 401 -36.57 9.87 -19.38
N GLY A 402 -36.94 9.12 -18.33
CA GLY A 402 -37.29 7.70 -18.38
C GLY A 402 -36.21 6.70 -18.81
N GLY A 403 -35.55 6.09 -17.82
CA GLY A 403 -34.73 4.89 -18.00
C GLY A 403 -33.48 4.95 -17.13
N GLU A 404 -33.30 3.97 -16.25
CA GLU A 404 -32.07 3.75 -15.49
C GLU A 404 -30.91 3.46 -16.45
N GLY A 405 -30.24 4.50 -16.92
CA GLY A 405 -29.06 4.39 -17.79
C GLY A 405 -27.82 4.02 -16.99
N LEU A 406 -27.63 2.73 -16.75
CA LEU A 406 -26.29 2.16 -16.58
C LEU A 406 -25.47 2.59 -17.81
N TRP A 407 -24.39 3.34 -17.64
CA TRP A 407 -23.54 3.74 -18.78
C TRP A 407 -23.08 2.48 -19.52
N ASP A 408 -23.26 2.46 -20.83
CA ASP A 408 -22.90 1.32 -21.68
C ASP A 408 -21.36 1.20 -21.71
N VAL A 409 -20.81 0.22 -21.00
CA VAL A 409 -19.35 0.00 -20.95
C VAL A 409 -18.89 -0.41 -22.35
N PRO A 410 -17.95 0.31 -22.99
CA PRO A 410 -17.55 0.02 -24.36
C PRO A 410 -16.98 -1.41 -24.47
N ARG A 411 -17.58 -2.23 -25.35
CA ARG A 411 -17.08 -3.59 -25.63
C ARG A 411 -15.94 -3.51 -26.64
N PHE A 412 -14.73 -3.89 -26.24
CA PHE A 412 -13.56 -3.91 -27.11
C PHE A 412 -13.45 -5.24 -27.88
N SER A 413 -13.20 -5.14 -29.19
CA SER A 413 -12.70 -6.28 -29.97
C SER A 413 -11.22 -6.54 -29.65
N LYS A 414 -10.69 -7.73 -29.99
CA LYS A 414 -9.24 -8.02 -29.87
C LYS A 414 -8.38 -6.98 -30.57
N ILE A 415 -8.85 -6.49 -31.73
CA ILE A 415 -8.17 -5.47 -32.53
C ILE A 415 -8.20 -4.12 -31.81
N ALA A 416 -9.37 -3.68 -31.33
CA ALA A 416 -9.50 -2.41 -30.60
C ALA A 416 -8.65 -2.39 -29.32
N ARG A 417 -8.58 -3.52 -28.59
CA ARG A 417 -7.69 -3.68 -27.44
C ARG A 417 -6.21 -3.55 -27.83
N SER A 418 -5.81 -4.14 -28.95
CA SER A 418 -4.43 -4.05 -29.45
C SER A 418 -4.05 -2.60 -29.76
N TYR A 419 -4.95 -1.85 -30.41
CA TYR A 419 -4.74 -0.43 -30.66
C TYR A 419 -4.65 0.37 -29.36
N LEU A 420 -5.53 0.15 -28.39
CA LEU A 420 -5.49 0.85 -27.12
C LEU A 420 -4.18 0.62 -26.35
N LEU A 421 -3.70 -0.63 -26.30
CA LEU A 421 -2.41 -0.96 -25.68
C LEU A 421 -1.23 -0.35 -26.42
N HIS A 422 -1.26 -0.37 -27.76
CA HIS A 422 -0.21 0.24 -28.57
C HIS A 422 -0.13 1.75 -28.31
N ILE A 423 -1.28 2.42 -28.33
CA ILE A 423 -1.43 3.85 -28.07
C ILE A 423 -0.98 4.19 -26.63
N GLY A 424 -1.29 3.33 -25.64
CA GLY A 424 -0.85 3.51 -24.25
C GLY A 424 0.67 3.41 -24.04
N ASN A 425 1.42 2.80 -24.97
CA ASN A 425 2.88 2.71 -24.92
C ASN A 425 3.60 3.90 -25.58
N LEU A 426 2.87 4.83 -26.20
CA LEU A 426 3.45 6.03 -26.80
C LEU A 426 3.80 7.07 -25.72
N ASP A 427 4.79 7.92 -25.99
CA ASP A 427 5.14 9.03 -25.10
C ASP A 427 4.18 10.22 -25.28
N TRP A 428 3.10 10.20 -24.52
CA TRP A 428 2.10 11.27 -24.51
C TRP A 428 2.60 12.60 -23.93
N LYS A 429 3.79 12.65 -23.33
CA LYS A 429 4.37 13.93 -22.86
C LYS A 429 4.68 14.88 -24.02
N GLN A 430 4.88 14.34 -25.22
CA GLN A 430 5.23 15.10 -26.43
C GLN A 430 4.01 15.48 -27.28
N ILE A 431 2.79 15.27 -26.81
CA ILE A 431 1.60 15.56 -27.60
C ILE A 431 1.51 17.06 -27.93
N ASN A 432 1.48 17.41 -29.21
CA ASN A 432 1.11 18.76 -29.61
C ASN A 432 -0.42 18.81 -29.79
N PRO A 433 -1.14 19.70 -29.08
CA PRO A 433 -2.58 19.89 -29.28
C PRO A 433 -2.98 20.12 -30.75
N ASP A 434 -2.07 20.63 -31.60
CA ASP A 434 -2.31 20.81 -33.03
C ASP A 434 -2.69 19.50 -33.75
N ILE A 435 -2.27 18.34 -33.23
CA ILE A 435 -2.59 17.01 -33.77
C ILE A 435 -4.10 16.73 -33.73
N PHE A 436 -4.84 17.29 -32.76
CA PHE A 436 -6.28 17.07 -32.62
C PHE A 436 -7.08 17.52 -33.85
N GLY A 437 -6.57 18.52 -34.57
CA GLY A 437 -7.13 18.92 -35.86
C GLY A 437 -7.10 17.81 -36.90
N SER A 438 -5.94 17.17 -37.09
CA SER A 438 -5.79 16.03 -38.00
C SER A 438 -6.58 14.80 -37.55
N MET A 439 -6.73 14.61 -36.24
CA MET A 439 -7.49 13.50 -35.65
C MET A 439 -8.99 13.59 -35.97
N ILE A 440 -9.60 14.78 -35.85
CA ILE A 440 -11.02 14.98 -36.21
C ILE A 440 -11.24 14.70 -37.70
N GLN A 441 -10.31 15.13 -38.56
CA GLN A 441 -10.41 14.88 -39.99
C GLN A 441 -10.37 13.37 -40.29
N ALA A 442 -9.49 12.62 -39.63
CA ALA A 442 -9.36 11.17 -39.81
C ALA A 442 -10.60 10.37 -39.41
N ILE A 443 -11.43 10.90 -38.51
CA ILE A 443 -12.65 10.25 -38.00
C ILE A 443 -13.89 10.59 -38.86
N ALA A 444 -13.82 11.63 -39.71
CA ALA A 444 -14.92 12.00 -40.60
C ALA A 444 -14.97 11.14 -41.88
N GLU A 445 -16.15 10.67 -42.27
CA GLU A 445 -16.39 9.97 -43.54
C GLU A 445 -16.13 10.89 -44.74
N ASP A 446 -15.59 10.35 -45.84
CA ASP A 446 -15.10 11.15 -46.99
C ASP A 446 -16.19 12.03 -47.65
N GLY A 447 -17.46 11.66 -47.56
CA GLY A 447 -18.59 12.47 -48.06
C GLY A 447 -18.98 13.64 -47.15
N GLU A 448 -18.75 13.55 -45.84
CA GLU A 448 -19.12 14.59 -44.86
C GLU A 448 -18.09 15.73 -44.80
N ARG A 449 -16.84 15.45 -45.17
CA ARG A 449 -15.73 16.42 -45.12
C ARG A 449 -15.99 17.67 -45.96
N GLY A 450 -16.54 17.51 -47.17
CA GLY A 450 -16.84 18.61 -48.08
C GLY A 450 -18.09 19.41 -47.71
N ALA A 451 -19.11 18.76 -47.15
CA ALA A 451 -20.39 19.40 -46.81
C ALA A 451 -20.32 20.25 -45.52
N LEU A 452 -19.45 19.89 -44.58
CA LEU A 452 -19.30 20.57 -43.29
C LEU A 452 -18.08 21.51 -43.23
N GLY A 453 -17.26 21.57 -44.28
CA GLY A 453 -16.05 22.39 -44.30
C GLY A 453 -15.02 22.01 -43.22
N MET A 454 -14.92 20.72 -42.87
CA MET A 454 -14.03 20.21 -41.80
C MET A 454 -12.55 20.22 -42.23
N HIS A 455 -12.01 21.41 -42.43
CA HIS A 455 -10.60 21.63 -42.75
C HIS A 455 -9.84 22.12 -41.52
N TYR A 456 -8.81 21.36 -41.14
CA TYR A 456 -7.80 21.80 -40.19
C TYR A 456 -7.20 23.13 -40.67
N THR A 457 -7.21 24.14 -39.78
CA THR A 457 -6.49 25.39 -40.00
C THR A 457 -5.10 25.28 -39.37
N SER A 458 -4.06 25.43 -40.18
CA SER A 458 -2.67 25.33 -39.72
C SER A 458 -2.25 26.50 -38.82
N VAL A 459 -1.31 26.26 -37.91
CA VAL A 459 -0.77 27.30 -37.01
C VAL A 459 -0.33 28.58 -37.76
N PRO A 460 0.40 28.51 -38.89
CA PRO A 460 0.75 29.73 -39.64
C PRO A 460 -0.47 30.50 -40.15
N ASN A 461 -1.55 29.82 -40.52
CA ASN A 461 -2.77 30.47 -40.99
C ASN A 461 -3.58 31.08 -39.85
N ILE A 462 -3.61 30.42 -38.69
CA ILE A 462 -4.20 30.97 -37.45
C ILE A 462 -3.45 32.26 -37.06
N LEU A 463 -2.13 32.23 -37.05
CA LEU A 463 -1.31 33.39 -36.70
C LEU A 463 -1.47 34.55 -37.68
N LYS A 464 -1.71 34.31 -38.97
CA LYS A 464 -2.06 35.39 -39.93
C LYS A 464 -3.32 36.16 -39.54
N VAL A 465 -4.22 35.54 -38.77
CA VAL A 465 -5.43 36.19 -38.25
C VAL A 465 -5.17 36.79 -36.87
N LEU A 466 -4.64 36.00 -35.92
CA LEU A 466 -4.48 36.43 -34.52
C LEU A 466 -3.45 37.57 -34.35
N ASN A 467 -2.37 37.57 -35.15
CA ASN A 467 -1.33 38.60 -35.11
C ASN A 467 -1.89 40.00 -35.34
N PRO A 468 -2.48 40.32 -36.51
CA PRO A 468 -3.03 41.65 -36.76
C PRO A 468 -4.29 41.93 -35.93
N LEU A 469 -5.04 40.91 -35.49
CA LEU A 469 -6.27 41.10 -34.73
C LEU A 469 -6.02 41.66 -33.33
N PHE A 470 -5.05 41.11 -32.58
CA PHE A 470 -4.74 41.62 -31.23
C PHE A 470 -3.33 41.27 -30.70
N LEU A 471 -2.68 40.20 -31.18
CA LEU A 471 -1.40 39.78 -30.60
C LEU A 471 -0.27 40.77 -30.88
N ASP A 472 -0.23 41.39 -32.05
CA ASP A 472 0.82 42.37 -32.40
C ASP A 472 0.71 43.63 -31.53
N ASP A 473 -0.50 44.10 -31.24
CA ASP A 473 -0.74 45.20 -30.28
C ASP A 473 -0.24 44.84 -28.88
N LEU A 474 -0.52 43.62 -28.40
CA LEU A 474 -0.04 43.18 -27.09
C LEU A 474 1.50 43.09 -27.02
N ARG A 475 2.14 42.58 -28.07
CA ARG A 475 3.61 42.51 -28.18
C ARG A 475 4.23 43.90 -28.26
N ALA A 476 3.62 44.82 -29.02
CA ALA A 476 4.06 46.21 -29.09
C ALA A 476 3.95 46.91 -27.73
N GLN A 477 2.87 46.69 -26.98
CA GLN A 477 2.69 47.23 -25.63
C GLN A 477 3.68 46.63 -24.62
N LEU A 478 4.01 45.34 -24.74
CA LEU A 478 5.05 44.70 -23.94
C LEU A 478 6.43 45.31 -24.23
N ALA A 479 6.74 45.59 -25.50
CA ALA A 479 7.97 46.28 -25.89
C ALA A 479 8.00 47.72 -25.34
N ALA A 480 6.92 48.48 -25.51
CA ALA A 480 6.79 49.86 -25.01
C ALA A 480 6.76 49.98 -23.48
N ALA A 481 6.40 48.89 -22.77
CA ALA A 481 6.46 48.84 -21.31
C ALA A 481 7.91 48.79 -20.78
N GLY A 482 8.86 48.26 -21.55
CA GLY A 482 10.24 48.05 -21.12
C GLY A 482 10.29 47.25 -19.81
N ASP A 483 11.01 47.79 -18.83
CA ASP A 483 11.10 47.26 -17.45
C ASP A 483 10.23 48.03 -16.44
N ASN A 484 9.31 48.89 -16.91
CA ASN A 484 8.46 49.67 -16.01
C ASN A 484 7.45 48.77 -15.28
N PRO A 485 7.55 48.58 -13.95
CA PRO A 485 6.73 47.60 -13.24
C PRO A 485 5.23 47.91 -13.34
N ARG A 486 4.84 49.17 -13.32
CA ARG A 486 3.43 49.59 -13.37
C ARG A 486 2.81 49.32 -14.74
N LYS A 487 3.54 49.62 -15.82
CA LYS A 487 3.07 49.32 -17.19
C LYS A 487 2.95 47.82 -17.42
N LEU A 488 3.92 47.03 -16.96
CA LEU A 488 3.90 45.57 -17.03
C LEU A 488 2.70 44.96 -16.28
N LEU A 489 2.41 45.46 -15.07
CA LEU A 489 1.25 45.01 -14.29
C LEU A 489 -0.07 45.35 -15.00
N ASN A 490 -0.21 46.56 -15.53
CA ASN A 490 -1.41 46.96 -16.28
C ASN A 490 -1.62 46.09 -17.53
N LEU A 491 -0.54 45.72 -18.23
CA LEU A 491 -0.63 44.82 -19.38
C LEU A 491 -1.07 43.42 -18.98
N ARG A 492 -0.56 42.87 -17.86
CA ARG A 492 -1.03 41.57 -17.34
C ARG A 492 -2.51 41.61 -16.96
N GLN A 493 -2.95 42.67 -16.28
CA GLN A 493 -4.36 42.86 -15.94
C GLN A 493 -5.25 42.98 -17.19
N ARG A 494 -4.72 43.58 -18.27
CA ARG A 494 -5.41 43.62 -19.58
C ARG A 494 -5.52 42.23 -20.18
N LEU A 495 -4.44 41.43 -20.21
CA LEU A 495 -4.45 40.06 -20.72
C LEU A 495 -5.51 39.19 -20.02
N ALA A 496 -5.62 39.30 -18.69
CA ALA A 496 -6.61 38.56 -17.90
C ALA A 496 -8.08 38.89 -18.25
N ARG A 497 -8.34 40.01 -18.93
CA ARG A 497 -9.69 40.47 -19.31
C ARG A 497 -10.05 40.20 -20.78
N ILE A 498 -9.08 39.82 -21.62
CA ILE A 498 -9.33 39.53 -23.03
C ILE A 498 -10.15 38.25 -23.14
N ARG A 499 -11.25 38.31 -23.89
CA ARG A 499 -12.11 37.16 -24.21
C ARG A 499 -11.98 36.86 -25.70
N VAL A 500 -11.66 35.61 -26.03
CA VAL A 500 -11.55 35.12 -27.40
C VAL A 500 -12.73 34.22 -27.67
N PHE A 501 -13.49 34.51 -28.72
CA PHE A 501 -14.67 33.76 -29.09
C PHE A 501 -14.57 33.24 -30.52
N ASP A 502 -14.71 31.93 -30.69
CA ASP A 502 -14.72 31.24 -31.97
C ASP A 502 -16.07 30.52 -32.19
N PRO A 503 -17.00 31.10 -32.98
CA PRO A 503 -18.34 30.56 -33.15
C PRO A 503 -18.41 29.30 -34.03
N ALA A 504 -17.28 28.79 -34.53
CA ALA A 504 -17.22 27.54 -35.28
C ALA A 504 -15.90 26.80 -34.98
N CYS A 505 -15.68 26.51 -33.69
CA CYS A 505 -14.33 26.27 -33.19
C CYS A 505 -13.71 24.92 -33.57
N GLY A 506 -14.50 23.94 -34.05
CA GLY A 506 -13.99 22.61 -34.38
C GLY A 506 -13.24 21.98 -33.20
N SER A 507 -11.98 21.59 -33.42
CA SER A 507 -11.06 21.07 -32.39
C SER A 507 -10.52 22.14 -31.43
N GLY A 508 -10.89 23.41 -31.59
CA GLY A 508 -10.47 24.50 -30.71
C GLY A 508 -9.09 25.08 -31.03
N ASN A 509 -8.51 24.82 -32.20
CA ASN A 509 -7.14 25.24 -32.51
C ASN A 509 -6.91 26.76 -32.44
N PHE A 510 -7.87 27.58 -32.90
CA PHE A 510 -7.76 29.05 -32.74
C PHE A 510 -7.69 29.45 -31.27
N LEU A 511 -8.52 28.84 -30.42
CA LEU A 511 -8.56 29.10 -28.98
C LEU A 511 -7.25 28.66 -28.30
N VAL A 512 -6.74 27.48 -28.65
CA VAL A 512 -5.49 26.94 -28.10
C VAL A 512 -4.29 27.80 -28.47
N ILE A 513 -4.15 28.19 -29.74
CA ILE A 513 -3.04 29.05 -30.17
C ILE A 513 -3.14 30.43 -29.55
N ALA A 514 -4.34 31.04 -29.53
CA ALA A 514 -4.55 32.32 -28.85
C ALA A 514 -4.14 32.25 -27.37
N TYR A 515 -4.54 31.19 -26.67
CA TYR A 515 -4.18 30.97 -25.27
C TYR A 515 -2.66 30.85 -25.08
N LYS A 516 -1.98 30.00 -25.88
CA LYS A 516 -0.52 29.79 -25.78
C LYS A 516 0.27 31.07 -26.04
N GLU A 517 -0.12 31.85 -27.07
CA GLU A 517 0.53 33.13 -27.39
C GLU A 517 0.32 34.17 -26.28
N MET A 518 -0.89 34.26 -25.71
CA MET A 518 -1.15 35.14 -24.58
C MET A 518 -0.37 34.73 -23.33
N ARG A 519 -0.25 33.42 -23.05
CA ARG A 519 0.56 32.86 -21.95
C ARG A 519 2.04 33.17 -22.13
N ALA A 520 2.56 33.16 -23.37
CA ALA A 520 3.95 33.54 -23.65
C ALA A 520 4.23 35.01 -23.31
N ILE A 521 3.30 35.92 -23.65
CA ILE A 521 3.38 37.34 -23.29
C ILE A 521 3.32 37.52 -21.77
N GLU A 522 2.41 36.81 -21.08
CA GLU A 522 2.31 36.86 -19.62
C GLU A 522 3.58 36.34 -18.91
N ALA A 523 4.15 35.23 -19.40
CA ALA A 523 5.37 34.66 -18.86
C ALA A 523 6.54 35.66 -18.97
N GLU A 524 6.64 36.37 -20.10
CA GLU A 524 7.65 37.41 -20.29
C GLU A 524 7.44 38.60 -19.35
N ILE A 525 6.19 39.00 -19.10
CA ILE A 525 5.86 40.01 -18.08
C ILE A 525 6.32 39.55 -16.68
N ASN A 526 5.99 38.31 -16.30
CA ASN A 526 6.35 37.76 -15.00
C ASN A 526 7.87 37.66 -14.84
N ARG A 527 8.60 37.27 -15.89
CA ARG A 527 10.07 37.23 -15.91
C ARG A 527 10.67 38.62 -15.65
N ARG A 528 10.23 39.66 -16.37
CA ARG A 528 10.72 41.04 -16.17
C ARG A 528 10.38 41.63 -14.80
N ARG A 529 9.34 41.09 -14.15
CA ARG A 529 8.91 41.50 -12.80
C ARG A 529 9.57 40.68 -11.68
N GLY A 530 10.38 39.67 -11.99
CA GLY A 530 10.95 38.77 -10.98
C GLY A 530 9.92 37.82 -10.34
N GLU A 531 8.82 37.53 -11.04
CA GLU A 531 7.67 36.75 -10.57
C GLU A 531 7.52 35.42 -11.38
N ALA A 532 8.64 34.76 -11.73
CA ALA A 532 8.64 33.63 -12.69
C ALA A 532 7.71 32.46 -12.32
N ASP A 533 7.58 32.13 -11.02
CA ASP A 533 6.75 31.01 -10.55
C ASP A 533 5.25 31.36 -10.41
N ARG A 534 4.87 32.60 -10.73
CA ARG A 534 3.49 33.09 -10.54
C ARG A 534 2.52 32.35 -11.46
N ARG A 535 1.38 31.97 -10.89
CA ARG A 535 0.26 31.38 -11.63
C ARG A 535 -0.31 32.36 -12.66
N SER A 536 -0.76 31.84 -13.79
CA SER A 536 -1.50 32.59 -14.83
C SER A 536 -2.72 33.29 -14.23
N GLU A 537 -2.87 34.58 -14.54
CA GLU A 537 -4.07 35.37 -14.27
C GLU A 537 -5.07 35.29 -15.43
N ILE A 538 -4.69 34.66 -16.55
CA ILE A 538 -5.54 34.43 -17.73
C ILE A 538 -6.41 33.18 -17.48
N PRO A 539 -7.74 33.31 -17.31
CA PRO A 539 -8.61 32.17 -17.07
C PRO A 539 -8.98 31.46 -18.39
N LEU A 540 -9.07 30.13 -18.38
CA LEU A 540 -9.55 29.35 -19.54
C LEU A 540 -10.97 29.72 -19.95
N THR A 541 -11.82 30.19 -19.03
CA THR A 541 -13.20 30.62 -19.31
C THR A 541 -13.31 31.88 -20.18
N ASN A 542 -12.19 32.54 -20.47
CA ASN A 542 -12.12 33.62 -21.47
C ASN A 542 -12.08 33.09 -22.91
N PHE A 543 -11.77 31.82 -23.13
CA PHE A 543 -11.66 31.20 -24.44
C PHE A 543 -12.92 30.39 -24.70
N ARG A 544 -13.80 30.92 -25.56
CA ARG A 544 -15.13 30.39 -25.78
C ARG A 544 -15.32 29.93 -27.20
N GLY A 545 -16.12 28.90 -27.40
CA GLY A 545 -16.47 28.48 -28.75
C GLY A 545 -17.82 27.81 -28.85
N ILE A 546 -18.36 27.80 -30.08
CA ILE A 546 -19.54 27.02 -30.45
C ILE A 546 -19.10 26.00 -31.50
N GLU A 547 -19.52 24.75 -31.33
CA GLU A 547 -19.25 23.68 -32.28
C GLU A 547 -20.46 22.75 -32.38
N ILE A 548 -20.81 22.32 -33.59
CA ILE A 548 -22.03 21.54 -33.83
C ILE A 548 -21.87 20.07 -33.44
N ARG A 549 -20.65 19.51 -33.55
CA ARG A 549 -20.37 18.11 -33.22
C ARG A 549 -19.89 17.97 -31.77
N HIS A 550 -20.59 17.11 -31.03
CA HIS A 550 -20.24 16.80 -29.63
C HIS A 550 -18.78 16.33 -29.48
N PHE A 551 -18.32 15.42 -30.34
CA PHE A 551 -16.95 14.92 -30.27
C PHE A 551 -15.91 16.05 -30.43
N ALA A 552 -16.11 16.97 -31.38
CA ALA A 552 -15.23 18.10 -31.60
C ALA A 552 -15.25 19.07 -30.40
N CYS A 553 -16.42 19.29 -29.79
CA CYS A 553 -16.54 20.07 -28.55
C CYS A 553 -15.69 19.49 -27.41
N GLU A 554 -15.75 18.18 -27.17
CA GLU A 554 -14.95 17.53 -26.12
C GLU A 554 -13.45 17.63 -26.41
N ILE A 555 -13.06 17.46 -27.68
CA ILE A 555 -11.68 17.64 -28.10
C ILE A 555 -11.20 19.08 -27.87
N ALA A 556 -12.00 20.09 -28.19
CA ALA A 556 -11.65 21.49 -27.94
C ALA A 556 -11.48 21.81 -26.45
N ARG A 557 -12.34 21.23 -25.58
CA ARG A 557 -12.21 21.36 -24.12
C ARG A 557 -10.91 20.73 -23.62
N LEU A 558 -10.65 19.49 -24.04
CA LEU A 558 -9.45 18.76 -23.64
C LEU A 558 -8.17 19.45 -24.14
N ALA A 559 -8.18 19.96 -25.38
CA ALA A 559 -7.04 20.65 -25.97
C ALA A 559 -6.65 21.91 -25.18
N LEU A 560 -7.63 22.68 -24.68
CA LEU A 560 -7.38 23.85 -23.84
C LEU A 560 -6.82 23.47 -22.46
N ILE A 561 -7.32 22.40 -21.84
CA ILE A 561 -6.79 21.87 -20.56
C ILE A 561 -5.34 21.41 -20.73
N ILE A 562 -5.05 20.68 -21.82
CA ILE A 562 -3.68 20.23 -22.13
C ILE A 562 -2.78 21.44 -22.37
N ALA A 563 -3.26 22.46 -23.10
CA ALA A 563 -2.49 23.68 -23.35
C ALA A 563 -2.18 24.46 -22.07
N GLU A 564 -3.12 24.57 -21.12
CA GLU A 564 -2.89 25.15 -19.79
C GLU A 564 -1.77 24.41 -19.05
N TYR A 565 -1.89 23.08 -18.96
CA TYR A 565 -0.89 22.25 -18.30
C TYR A 565 0.49 22.38 -18.95
N GLN A 566 0.56 22.35 -20.29
CA GLN A 566 1.82 22.52 -21.02
C GLN A 566 2.46 23.89 -20.78
N CYS A 567 1.67 24.96 -20.74
CA CYS A 567 2.17 26.29 -20.41
C CYS A 567 2.67 26.36 -18.96
N ASP A 568 1.96 25.74 -18.02
CA ASP A 568 2.38 25.68 -16.62
C ASP A 568 3.69 24.90 -16.45
N VAL A 569 3.84 23.75 -17.12
CA VAL A 569 5.11 23.00 -17.13
C VAL A 569 6.23 23.85 -17.74
N LEU A 570 5.98 24.54 -18.85
CA LEU A 570 6.98 25.34 -19.56
C LEU A 570 7.45 26.55 -18.74
N TYR A 571 6.53 27.27 -18.10
CA TYR A 571 6.83 28.55 -17.45
C TYR A 571 7.03 28.47 -15.92
N ARG A 572 6.49 27.44 -15.26
CA ARG A 572 6.55 27.27 -13.79
C ARG A 572 7.25 25.96 -13.36
N GLY A 573 7.51 25.06 -14.30
CA GLY A 573 8.13 23.76 -14.04
C GLY A 573 7.15 22.68 -13.57
N GLN A 574 7.58 21.43 -13.73
CA GLN A 574 6.76 20.23 -13.53
C GLN A 574 6.12 20.12 -12.13
N ARG A 575 6.86 20.51 -11.08
CA ARG A 575 6.42 20.37 -9.69
C ARG A 575 5.23 21.27 -9.37
N LEU A 576 5.27 22.52 -9.81
CA LEU A 576 4.20 23.49 -9.56
C LEU A 576 2.98 23.20 -10.44
N ALA A 577 3.19 22.79 -11.69
CA ALA A 577 2.11 22.39 -12.59
C ALA A 577 1.28 21.21 -12.03
N LEU A 578 1.94 20.16 -11.52
CA LEU A 578 1.25 18.99 -10.97
C LEU A 578 0.45 19.29 -9.69
N ALA A 579 0.92 20.21 -8.85
CA ALA A 579 0.26 20.56 -7.59
C ALA A 579 -1.11 21.23 -7.81
N GLU A 580 -1.33 21.84 -8.98
CA GLU A 580 -2.53 22.66 -9.28
C GLU A 580 -3.38 22.12 -10.44
N PHE A 581 -2.90 21.11 -11.18
CA PHE A 581 -3.59 20.57 -12.36
C PHE A 581 -4.90 19.83 -12.03
N LEU A 582 -4.96 19.15 -10.89
CA LEU A 582 -6.12 18.37 -10.46
C LEU A 582 -6.72 18.92 -9.16
N PRO A 583 -8.06 18.91 -9.00
CA PRO A 583 -9.06 18.36 -9.93
C PRO A 583 -9.34 19.29 -11.13
N LEU A 584 -9.71 18.70 -12.27
CA LEU A 584 -10.18 19.46 -13.44
C LEU A 584 -11.48 20.20 -13.07
N LYS A 585 -11.56 21.48 -13.42
CA LYS A 585 -12.75 22.29 -13.17
C LYS A 585 -13.86 21.92 -14.16
N ASN A 586 -15.10 21.80 -13.67
CA ASN A 586 -16.30 21.47 -14.47
C ASN A 586 -16.87 22.66 -15.27
N GLU A 587 -16.11 23.74 -15.40
CA GLU A 587 -16.56 24.95 -16.11
C GLU A 587 -16.64 24.63 -17.61
N ASN A 588 -17.77 24.91 -18.25
CA ASN A 588 -17.97 24.62 -19.66
C ASN A 588 -17.85 25.91 -20.49
N TRP A 589 -16.79 26.03 -21.28
CA TRP A 589 -16.51 27.17 -22.15
C TRP A 589 -16.69 26.86 -23.64
N ILE A 590 -16.99 25.61 -24.00
CA ILE A 590 -17.30 25.20 -25.39
C ILE A 590 -18.73 24.69 -25.46
N THR A 591 -19.59 25.43 -26.16
CA THR A 591 -21.01 25.10 -26.31
C THR A 591 -21.22 24.18 -27.50
N CYS A 592 -21.84 23.03 -27.28
CA CYS A 592 -22.27 22.14 -28.37
C CYS A 592 -23.59 22.64 -28.96
N GLY A 593 -23.59 23.12 -30.19
CA GLY A 593 -24.81 23.54 -30.88
C GLY A 593 -24.55 24.25 -32.20
N ASN A 594 -25.63 24.63 -32.87
CA ASN A 594 -25.53 25.32 -34.16
C ASN A 594 -25.42 26.83 -33.92
N ALA A 595 -24.24 27.40 -34.20
CA ALA A 595 -23.97 28.82 -34.00
C ALA A 595 -24.90 29.76 -34.79
N LEU A 596 -25.51 29.31 -35.89
CA LEU A 596 -26.47 30.11 -36.65
C LEU A 596 -27.87 30.16 -36.01
N ARG A 597 -28.12 29.35 -34.98
CA ARG A 597 -29.43 29.26 -34.29
C ARG A 597 -29.38 29.67 -32.83
N LEU A 598 -28.19 29.65 -32.22
CA LEU A 598 -28.00 30.02 -30.83
C LEU A 598 -27.84 31.54 -30.70
N ASP A 599 -28.38 32.11 -29.63
CA ASP A 599 -28.02 33.46 -29.21
C ASP A 599 -26.61 33.45 -28.61
N TRP A 600 -25.76 34.36 -29.07
CA TRP A 600 -24.35 34.43 -28.66
C TRP A 600 -24.15 35.28 -27.40
N LEU A 601 -25.14 36.11 -27.04
CA LEU A 601 -25.07 37.07 -25.93
C LEU A 601 -25.47 36.46 -24.59
#